data_AF-A0A512M4D5-F1
#
_entry.id   AF-A0A512M4D5-F1
#
_cell.length_a   1.000
_cell.length_b   1.000
_cell.length_c   1.000
_cell.angle_alpha   90.00
_cell.angle_beta   90.00
_cell.angle_gamma   90.00
#
_symmetry.space_group_name_H-M   'P 1'
#
loop_
_entity.id
_entity.type
_entity.pdbx_description
1 polymer ?
#
loop_
_entity_poly.entity_id
_entity_poly.type
_entity_poly.pdbx_seq_one_letter_code
_entity_poly.pdbx_strand_id
1 'polypeptide(L)'
;MGSWKQPAQNPESAKSSEASPAPAAVTSVKELPSKPPPFVSVTASMEWVKRQMEKGDFEAAELLFRQEAGLTLEQRLDMAEQLLRNYRRMEPRVLARLLLSLPEGDARSRMLNQLFFQWASDDADDAMRCLEGMPAEQLKKFPLHNTGLGLSRLPAERVLAFAAKLDDRGRAFLAEGLAGSVDELGSWSNTSAMLAGLNLKPDGEAVSTEWVLAVNMTRLAPAEAEAYIAAESDPARRAELLGGYAWIAGVDDPVRGILLDAQIESGKMREGHFRRHVNAWLSTDRAAALAWLRGDEAAQILSPEQRAAFFRSNGLEVVR
;
A
#
# COMPACT_ATOMS: atom_id res chain seq x y z
N MET A 1 39.06 20.84 33.00
CA MET A 1 39.15 20.73 34.47
C MET A 1 38.29 21.83 35.07
N GLY A 2 37.18 21.47 35.71
CA GLY A 2 36.25 22.40 36.34
C GLY A 2 35.40 21.64 37.34
N SER A 3 35.92 21.55 38.57
CA SER A 3 35.32 20.88 39.73
C SER A 3 34.55 21.90 40.57
N TRP A 4 33.31 21.60 40.94
CA TRP A 4 32.52 22.31 41.96
C TRP A 4 31.55 21.30 42.60
N LYS A 5 31.88 20.68 43.74
CA LYS A 5 31.67 21.08 45.15
C LYS A 5 30.20 21.08 45.63
N GLN A 6 29.84 20.04 46.38
CA GLN A 6 28.70 20.01 47.31
C GLN A 6 28.87 21.03 48.44
N PRO A 7 27.76 21.52 49.02
CA PRO A 7 27.75 22.01 50.39
C PRO A 7 26.89 21.14 51.34
N ALA A 8 27.58 20.76 52.43
CA ALA A 8 27.17 20.58 53.82
C ALA A 8 25.70 20.33 54.21
N GLN A 9 25.52 19.21 54.94
CA GLN A 9 24.44 18.98 55.90
C GLN A 9 24.72 19.70 57.23
N ASN A 10 23.69 20.20 57.90
CA ASN A 10 23.63 20.22 59.37
C ASN A 10 22.17 20.02 59.86
N PRO A 11 21.94 19.43 61.04
CA PRO A 11 20.72 18.71 61.39
C PRO A 11 19.80 19.46 62.39
N GLU A 12 18.69 18.79 62.72
CA GLU A 12 17.79 18.98 63.87
C GLU A 12 16.78 20.15 63.84
N SER A 13 15.51 19.79 63.59
CA SER A 13 14.46 19.97 64.59
C SER A 13 13.25 19.10 64.26
N ALA A 14 13.03 18.06 65.06
CA ALA A 14 11.81 17.27 65.06
C ALA A 14 10.63 18.07 65.62
N LYS A 15 9.44 17.93 65.00
CA LYS A 15 8.14 17.82 65.70
C LYS A 15 7.09 17.21 64.77
N SER A 16 6.43 16.21 65.31
CA SER A 16 5.43 15.28 64.81
C SER A 16 4.05 15.89 64.50
N SER A 17 3.38 15.44 63.43
CA SER A 17 2.22 14.53 63.48
C SER A 17 1.35 14.58 62.22
N GLU A 18 1.14 13.40 61.65
CA GLU A 18 -0.05 12.88 60.95
C GLU A 18 -0.48 13.34 59.54
N ALA A 19 -0.56 12.28 58.71
CA ALA A 19 -1.55 11.98 57.66
C ALA A 19 -1.37 12.56 56.26
N SER A 20 -0.58 11.84 55.44
CA SER A 20 -0.98 11.47 54.08
C SER A 20 -0.17 10.25 53.61
N PRO A 21 -0.79 9.14 53.15
CA PRO A 21 -0.05 8.02 52.62
C PRO A 21 0.51 8.39 51.23
N ALA A 22 1.82 8.19 51.06
CA ALA A 22 2.50 8.28 49.78
C ALA A 22 1.92 7.27 48.77
N PRO A 23 1.98 7.56 47.47
CA PRO A 23 1.40 6.71 46.43
C PRO A 23 2.04 5.32 46.49
N ALA A 24 1.17 4.30 46.52
CA ALA A 24 1.54 2.91 46.48
C ALA A 24 2.52 2.67 45.33
N ALA A 25 3.61 1.99 45.66
CA ALA A 25 4.50 1.36 44.70
C ALA A 25 3.66 0.59 43.67
N VAL A 26 3.76 0.97 42.40
CA VAL A 26 3.25 0.18 41.28
C VAL A 26 4.17 -1.04 41.12
N THR A 27 4.01 -1.99 42.03
CA THR A 27 4.42 -3.38 41.84
C THR A 27 3.16 -4.19 41.58
N SER A 28 2.80 -4.26 40.31
CA SER A 28 1.97 -5.33 39.77
C SER A 28 2.45 -5.61 38.36
N VAL A 29 3.69 -6.12 38.29
CA VAL A 29 4.00 -7.09 37.25
C VAL A 29 3.08 -8.26 37.56
N LYS A 30 2.01 -8.41 36.79
CA LYS A 30 1.13 -9.56 36.86
C LYS A 30 2.02 -10.79 36.71
N GLU A 31 2.19 -11.55 37.79
CA GLU A 31 2.97 -12.79 37.78
C GLU A 31 2.43 -13.68 36.66
N LEU A 32 3.28 -13.95 35.66
CA LEU A 32 2.98 -14.96 34.66
C LEU A 32 2.68 -16.28 35.39
N PRO A 33 1.67 -17.06 34.95
CA PRO A 33 1.36 -18.33 35.55
C PRO A 33 2.61 -19.24 35.60
N SER A 34 2.91 -19.72 36.81
CA SER A 34 4.13 -20.44 37.21
C SER A 34 4.28 -21.86 36.67
N LYS A 35 3.58 -22.21 35.57
CA LYS A 35 3.76 -23.51 34.92
C LYS A 35 4.27 -23.26 33.50
N PRO A 36 5.54 -23.62 33.19
CA PRO A 36 5.97 -23.65 31.80
C PRO A 36 5.00 -24.59 31.04
N PRO A 37 4.56 -24.23 29.83
CA PRO A 37 3.67 -25.07 29.06
C PRO A 37 4.35 -26.44 28.82
N PRO A 38 3.60 -27.49 28.48
CA PRO A 38 4.19 -28.80 28.25
C PRO A 38 4.96 -28.76 26.92
N PHE A 39 6.15 -28.19 26.90
CA PHE A 39 7.16 -28.35 25.85
C PHE A 39 7.73 -29.78 25.82
N VAL A 40 6.97 -30.77 26.31
CA VAL A 40 7.31 -32.20 26.25
C VAL A 40 7.16 -32.73 24.82
N SER A 41 6.28 -32.12 24.00
CA SER A 41 6.22 -32.34 22.55
C SER A 41 5.56 -31.16 21.83
N VAL A 42 5.81 -31.07 20.52
CA VAL A 42 5.17 -30.08 19.63
C VAL A 42 3.65 -30.24 19.66
N THR A 43 3.14 -31.47 19.61
CA THR A 43 1.70 -31.77 19.64
C THR A 43 1.04 -31.29 20.94
N ALA A 44 1.65 -31.60 22.10
CA ALA A 44 1.12 -31.18 23.40
C ALA A 44 1.14 -29.66 23.56
N SER A 45 2.19 -29.01 23.03
CA SER A 45 2.30 -27.55 23.02
C SER A 45 1.22 -26.91 22.15
N MET A 46 0.98 -27.44 20.94
CA MET A 46 -0.06 -26.97 20.04
C MET A 46 -1.47 -27.16 20.60
N GLU A 47 -1.77 -28.31 21.20
CA GLU A 47 -3.06 -28.55 21.86
C GLU A 47 -3.29 -27.61 23.05
N TRP A 48 -2.26 -27.38 23.85
CA TRP A 48 -2.33 -26.43 24.96
C TRP A 48 -2.57 -25.00 24.46
N VAL A 49 -1.82 -24.55 23.45
CA VAL A 49 -2.00 -23.21 22.84
C VAL A 49 -3.41 -23.06 22.28
N LYS A 50 -3.93 -24.05 21.54
CA LYS A 50 -5.31 -24.03 21.04
C LYS A 50 -6.33 -23.84 22.16
N ARG A 51 -6.19 -24.59 23.26
CA ARG A 51 -7.06 -24.44 24.45
C ARG A 51 -6.94 -23.08 25.13
N GLN A 52 -5.79 -22.43 25.10
CA GLN A 52 -5.66 -21.06 25.62
C GLN A 52 -6.33 -20.04 24.68
N MET A 53 -6.13 -20.20 23.36
CA MET A 53 -6.78 -19.36 22.36
C MET A 53 -8.31 -19.47 22.41
N GLU A 54 -8.87 -20.67 22.65
CA GLU A 54 -10.32 -20.88 22.88
C GLU A 54 -10.84 -20.09 24.08
N LYS A 55 -10.00 -19.85 25.09
CA LYS A 55 -10.31 -19.03 26.27
C LYS A 55 -10.05 -17.54 26.05
N GLY A 56 -9.54 -17.15 24.89
CA GLY A 56 -9.17 -15.78 24.56
C GLY A 56 -7.78 -15.36 25.06
N ASP A 57 -6.96 -16.29 25.54
CA ASP A 57 -5.57 -16.04 25.92
C ASP A 57 -4.63 -16.38 24.75
N PHE A 58 -4.07 -15.36 24.13
CA PHE A 58 -3.17 -15.47 22.98
C PHE A 58 -1.68 -15.33 23.34
N GLU A 59 -1.33 -15.04 24.61
CA GLU A 59 0.06 -14.94 25.06
C GLU A 59 0.80 -16.28 24.89
N ALA A 60 0.07 -17.36 25.14
CA ALA A 60 0.50 -18.74 24.91
C ALA A 60 0.99 -18.99 23.48
N ALA A 61 0.26 -18.48 22.48
CA ALA A 61 0.58 -18.66 21.07
C ALA A 61 1.82 -17.84 20.69
N GLU A 62 1.93 -16.62 21.21
CA GLU A 62 3.10 -15.77 20.98
C GLU A 62 4.37 -16.39 21.58
N LEU A 63 4.30 -16.90 22.82
CA LEU A 63 5.41 -17.57 23.47
C LEU A 63 5.86 -18.82 22.70
N LEU A 64 4.92 -19.64 22.24
CA LEU A 64 5.23 -20.83 21.44
C LEU A 64 5.91 -20.47 20.12
N PHE A 65 5.46 -19.39 19.47
CA PHE A 65 6.06 -18.93 18.22
C PHE A 65 7.49 -18.40 18.44
N ARG A 66 7.72 -17.64 19.52
CA ARG A 66 9.03 -17.07 19.86
C ARG A 66 10.06 -18.13 20.28
N GLN A 67 9.65 -19.22 20.92
CA GLN A 67 10.58 -20.23 21.43
C GLN A 67 11.05 -21.26 20.38
N GLU A 68 10.70 -21.08 19.10
CA GLU A 68 11.10 -21.98 18.01
C GLU A 68 10.94 -23.47 18.35
N ALA A 69 9.82 -23.83 18.99
CA ALA A 69 9.60 -25.17 19.52
C ALA A 69 9.38 -26.22 18.41
N GLY A 70 10.41 -26.62 17.66
CA GLY A 70 10.39 -27.73 16.69
C GLY A 70 9.28 -27.69 15.62
N LEU A 71 8.54 -26.59 15.52
CA LEU A 71 7.39 -26.46 14.62
C LEU A 71 7.86 -26.50 13.17
N THR A 72 7.20 -27.30 12.36
CA THR A 72 7.36 -27.24 10.91
C THR A 72 6.88 -25.88 10.40
N LEU A 73 7.36 -25.46 9.22
CA LEU A 73 6.88 -24.23 8.59
C LEU A 73 5.36 -24.24 8.41
N GLU A 74 4.80 -25.37 7.99
CA GLU A 74 3.35 -25.56 7.83
C GLU A 74 2.59 -25.31 9.13
N GLN A 75 3.08 -25.85 10.26
CA GLN A 75 2.46 -25.61 11.57
C GLN A 75 2.55 -24.14 12.00
N ARG A 76 3.67 -23.46 11.70
CA ARG A 76 3.81 -22.02 11.95
C ARG A 76 2.83 -21.20 11.11
N LEU A 77 2.65 -21.56 9.83
CA LEU A 77 1.70 -20.89 8.93
C LEU A 77 0.25 -21.09 9.40
N ASP A 78 -0.16 -22.33 9.71
CA ASP A 78 -1.53 -22.62 10.21
C ASP A 78 -1.83 -21.85 11.52
N MET A 79 -0.86 -21.83 12.45
CA MET A 79 -1.02 -21.06 13.69
C MET A 79 -1.11 -19.56 13.43
N ALA A 80 -0.27 -19.01 12.55
CA ALA A 80 -0.32 -17.60 12.18
C ALA A 80 -1.67 -17.21 11.55
N GLU A 81 -2.22 -18.06 10.67
CA GLU A 81 -3.54 -17.84 10.09
C GLU A 81 -4.66 -17.89 11.13
N GLN A 82 -4.59 -18.82 12.09
CA GLN A 82 -5.56 -18.90 13.21
C GLN A 82 -5.54 -17.64 14.06
N LEU A 83 -4.35 -17.13 14.37
CA LEU A 83 -4.17 -15.89 15.12
C LEU A 83 -4.71 -14.69 14.35
N LEU A 84 -4.42 -14.61 13.05
CA LEU A 84 -4.94 -13.56 12.17
C LEU A 84 -6.47 -13.56 12.05
N ARG A 85 -7.10 -14.75 12.01
CA ARG A 85 -8.57 -14.87 12.05
C ARG A 85 -9.19 -14.31 13.34
N ASN A 86 -8.41 -14.25 14.42
CA ASN A 86 -8.82 -13.71 15.73
C ASN A 86 -8.23 -12.32 16.00
N TYR A 87 -7.82 -11.60 14.95
CA TYR A 87 -7.17 -10.28 15.00
C TYR A 87 -7.76 -9.31 16.04
N ARG A 88 -9.10 -9.17 16.11
CA ARG A 88 -9.78 -8.24 17.04
C ARG A 88 -9.51 -8.51 18.53
N ARG A 89 -9.02 -9.70 18.89
CA ARG A 89 -8.69 -10.08 20.26
C ARG A 89 -7.19 -10.06 20.52
N MET A 90 -6.41 -9.57 19.57
CA MET A 90 -4.96 -9.60 19.59
C MET A 90 -4.37 -8.21 19.42
N GLU A 91 -3.18 -8.03 19.97
CA GLU A 91 -2.37 -6.83 19.72
C GLU A 91 -1.80 -6.89 18.29
N PRO A 92 -2.18 -5.96 17.40
CA PRO A 92 -1.77 -5.99 15.99
C PRO A 92 -0.24 -5.98 15.80
N ARG A 93 0.47 -5.27 16.68
CA ARG A 93 1.95 -5.21 16.70
C ARG A 93 2.59 -6.55 17.00
N VAL A 94 1.95 -7.37 17.84
CA VAL A 94 2.40 -8.74 18.13
C VAL A 94 2.24 -9.60 16.87
N LEU A 95 1.07 -9.56 16.24
CA LEU A 95 0.80 -10.27 14.99
C LEU A 95 1.77 -9.88 13.88
N ALA A 96 2.05 -8.59 13.70
CA ALA A 96 2.99 -8.12 12.70
C ALA A 96 4.39 -8.71 12.91
N ARG A 97 4.92 -8.69 14.14
CA ARG A 97 6.22 -9.30 14.46
C ARG A 97 6.24 -10.80 14.17
N LEU A 98 5.18 -11.50 14.55
CA LEU A 98 5.04 -12.93 14.29
C LEU A 98 5.05 -13.23 12.78
N LEU A 99 4.23 -12.52 12.00
CA LEU A 99 4.17 -12.70 10.55
C LEU A 99 5.48 -12.30 9.85
N LEU A 100 6.16 -11.26 10.32
CA LEU A 100 7.47 -10.85 9.79
C LEU A 100 8.58 -11.87 10.07
N SER A 101 8.42 -12.72 11.10
CA SER A 101 9.38 -13.79 11.42
C SER A 101 9.18 -15.07 10.60
N LEU A 102 8.08 -15.18 9.84
CA LEU A 102 7.90 -16.28 8.88
C LEU A 102 8.87 -16.13 7.69
N PRO A 103 9.31 -17.25 7.08
CA PRO A 103 10.06 -17.21 5.83
C PRO A 103 9.35 -16.37 4.76
N GLU A 104 10.14 -15.71 3.92
CA GLU A 104 9.62 -14.97 2.77
C GLU A 104 8.89 -15.90 1.80
N GLY A 105 7.73 -15.44 1.32
CA GLY A 105 6.88 -16.19 0.40
C GLY A 105 5.44 -15.68 0.39
N ASP A 106 4.64 -16.17 -0.55
CA ASP A 106 3.29 -15.68 -0.82
C ASP A 106 2.36 -15.76 0.41
N ALA A 107 2.51 -16.81 1.23
CA ALA A 107 1.71 -16.98 2.43
C ALA A 107 1.93 -15.83 3.43
N ARG A 108 3.20 -15.50 3.71
CA ARG A 108 3.55 -14.38 4.58
C ARG A 108 3.04 -13.06 4.00
N SER A 109 3.27 -12.80 2.72
CA SER A 109 2.83 -11.56 2.06
C SER A 109 1.30 -11.40 2.12
N ARG A 110 0.54 -12.48 1.90
CA ARG A 110 -0.92 -12.48 2.00
C ARG A 110 -1.41 -12.19 3.42
N MET A 111 -0.81 -12.82 4.42
CA MET A 111 -1.18 -12.60 5.83
C MET A 111 -0.85 -11.18 6.31
N LEU A 112 0.32 -10.65 5.92
CA LEU A 112 0.69 -9.25 6.23
C LEU A 112 -0.28 -8.28 5.58
N ASN A 113 -0.62 -8.51 4.30
CA ASN A 113 -1.65 -7.76 3.59
C ASN A 113 -2.98 -7.75 4.35
N GLN A 114 -3.47 -8.92 4.75
CA GLN A 114 -4.74 -9.05 5.45
C GLN A 114 -4.71 -8.41 6.85
N LEU A 115 -3.60 -8.55 7.58
CA LEU A 115 -3.42 -7.90 8.88
C LEU A 115 -3.51 -6.39 8.75
N PHE A 116 -2.74 -5.82 7.82
CA PHE A 116 -2.61 -4.38 7.71
C PHE A 116 -3.79 -3.71 7.02
N PHE A 117 -4.52 -4.42 6.16
CA PHE A 117 -5.82 -3.99 5.69
C PHE A 117 -6.80 -3.78 6.85
N GLN A 118 -6.93 -4.77 7.75
CA GLN A 118 -7.80 -4.68 8.92
C GLN A 118 -7.30 -3.63 9.92
N TRP A 119 -5.99 -3.65 10.21
CA TRP A 119 -5.41 -2.75 11.19
C TRP A 119 -5.48 -1.30 10.77
N ALA A 120 -5.12 -0.96 9.53
CA ALA A 120 -5.22 0.42 9.06
C ALA A 120 -6.68 0.88 8.94
N SER A 121 -7.63 -0.04 8.73
CA SER A 121 -9.07 0.28 8.71
C SER A 121 -9.62 0.59 10.10
N ASP A 122 -9.14 -0.11 11.14
CA ASP A 122 -9.57 0.06 12.52
C ASP A 122 -8.83 1.22 13.23
N ASP A 123 -7.50 1.32 13.05
CA ASP A 123 -6.64 2.35 13.64
C ASP A 123 -5.47 2.67 12.69
N ALA A 124 -5.75 3.58 11.74
CA ALA A 124 -4.76 4.04 10.76
C ALA A 124 -3.54 4.68 11.41
N ASP A 125 -3.73 5.36 12.54
CA ASP A 125 -2.68 6.07 13.26
C ASP A 125 -1.65 5.09 13.84
N ASP A 126 -2.13 4.02 14.50
CA ASP A 126 -1.28 3.00 15.10
C ASP A 126 -0.62 2.10 14.05
N ALA A 127 -1.36 1.73 12.99
CA ALA A 127 -0.81 1.00 11.85
C ALA A 127 0.33 1.79 11.18
N MET A 128 0.14 3.09 10.97
CA MET A 128 1.18 3.98 10.42
C MET A 128 2.40 4.07 11.33
N ARG A 129 2.21 4.20 12.66
CA ARG A 129 3.35 4.17 13.61
C ARG A 129 4.13 2.86 13.53
N CYS A 130 3.45 1.74 13.27
CA CYS A 130 4.14 0.47 13.07
C CYS A 130 4.98 0.47 11.80
N LEU A 131 4.43 0.94 10.67
CA LEU A 131 5.16 1.05 9.40
C LEU A 131 6.36 2.00 9.51
N GLU A 132 6.17 3.15 10.17
CA GLU A 132 7.22 4.15 10.39
C GLU A 132 8.41 3.61 11.20
N GLY A 133 8.18 2.60 12.06
CA GLY A 133 9.19 1.94 12.88
C GLY A 133 9.84 0.72 12.23
N MET A 134 9.39 0.29 11.04
CA MET A 134 10.00 -0.85 10.34
C MET A 134 11.35 -0.45 9.71
N PRO A 135 12.35 -1.35 9.73
CA PRO A 135 13.59 -1.16 8.97
C PRO A 135 13.29 -1.04 7.46
N ALA A 136 14.08 -0.21 6.76
CA ALA A 136 13.92 0.01 5.31
C ALA A 136 13.91 -1.29 4.50
N GLU A 137 14.76 -2.27 4.84
CA GLU A 137 14.80 -3.57 4.16
C GLU A 137 13.49 -4.38 4.29
N GLN A 138 12.76 -4.20 5.40
CA GLN A 138 11.45 -4.83 5.57
C GLN A 138 10.38 -4.07 4.78
N LEU A 139 10.43 -2.74 4.77
CA LEU A 139 9.49 -1.90 4.02
C LEU A 139 9.52 -2.15 2.51
N LYS A 140 10.71 -2.38 1.92
CA LYS A 140 10.86 -2.72 0.49
C LYS A 140 10.06 -3.94 0.06
N LYS A 141 9.86 -4.88 0.99
CA LYS A 141 9.16 -6.15 0.76
C LYS A 141 7.74 -6.14 1.33
N PHE A 142 7.33 -5.02 1.92
CA PHE A 142 6.06 -4.90 2.60
C PHE A 142 4.95 -4.60 1.60
N PRO A 143 3.81 -5.31 1.64
CA PRO A 143 2.77 -5.10 0.65
C PRO A 143 1.87 -3.92 1.07
N LEU A 144 2.23 -2.73 0.59
CA LEU A 144 1.57 -1.46 0.96
C LEU A 144 0.25 -1.20 0.23
N HIS A 145 -0.06 -1.97 -0.82
CA HIS A 145 -1.28 -1.78 -1.61
C HIS A 145 -2.54 -1.82 -0.72
N ASN A 146 -2.70 -2.85 0.11
CA ASN A 146 -3.91 -3.00 0.93
C ASN A 146 -3.93 -2.11 2.19
N THR A 147 -2.85 -1.37 2.48
CA THR A 147 -2.88 -0.33 3.52
C THR A 147 -3.47 0.99 3.06
N GLY A 148 -3.59 1.18 1.73
CA GLY A 148 -3.99 2.45 1.13
C GLY A 148 -5.30 3.00 1.70
N LEU A 149 -6.29 2.15 1.95
CA LEU A 149 -7.59 2.58 2.50
C LEU A 149 -7.46 3.27 3.85
N GLY A 150 -6.79 2.63 4.81
CA GLY A 150 -6.59 3.23 6.12
C GLY A 150 -5.70 4.47 6.07
N LEU A 151 -4.61 4.41 5.28
CA LEU A 151 -3.68 5.53 5.15
C LEU A 151 -4.31 6.75 4.45
N SER A 152 -5.29 6.56 3.57
CA SER A 152 -6.03 7.66 2.92
C SER A 152 -6.78 8.55 3.91
N ARG A 153 -7.02 8.07 5.14
CA ARG A 153 -7.68 8.82 6.23
C ARG A 153 -6.71 9.68 7.05
N LEU A 154 -5.41 9.47 6.89
CA LEU A 154 -4.38 10.24 7.61
C LEU A 154 -4.07 11.55 6.87
N PRO A 155 -3.47 12.55 7.54
CA PRO A 155 -3.00 13.76 6.87
C PRO A 155 -2.01 13.43 5.75
N ALA A 156 -2.18 14.06 4.59
CA ALA A 156 -1.34 13.85 3.41
C ALA A 156 0.16 14.03 3.71
N GLU A 157 0.51 15.04 4.51
CA GLU A 157 1.91 15.33 4.87
C GLU A 157 2.59 14.15 5.59
N ARG A 158 1.85 13.44 6.44
CA ARG A 158 2.38 12.27 7.16
C ARG A 158 2.59 11.10 6.21
N VAL A 159 1.63 10.84 5.33
CA VAL A 159 1.73 9.76 4.33
C VAL A 159 2.89 10.03 3.36
N LEU A 160 3.07 11.28 2.93
CA LEU A 160 4.19 11.69 2.09
C LEU A 160 5.54 11.59 2.79
N ALA A 161 5.62 11.98 4.08
CA ALA A 161 6.83 11.81 4.88
C ALA A 161 7.21 10.33 5.06
N PHE A 162 6.22 9.44 5.20
CA PHE A 162 6.45 8.00 5.17
C PHE A 162 6.91 7.52 3.79
N ALA A 163 6.23 7.95 2.72
CA ALA A 163 6.55 7.56 1.35
C ALA A 163 7.98 7.93 0.93
N ALA A 164 8.53 9.03 1.46
CA ALA A 164 9.92 9.44 1.24
C ALA A 164 10.96 8.41 1.75
N LYS A 165 10.57 7.48 2.63
CA LYS A 165 11.41 6.38 3.11
C LYS A 165 11.36 5.14 2.21
N LEU A 166 10.44 5.10 1.24
CA LEU A 166 10.22 3.95 0.37
C LEU A 166 11.04 4.08 -0.92
N ASP A 167 11.40 2.92 -1.48
CA ASP A 167 11.91 2.86 -2.85
C ASP A 167 10.78 3.08 -3.88
N ASP A 168 11.15 3.15 -5.16
CA ASP A 168 10.20 3.46 -6.24
C ASP A 168 9.06 2.42 -6.30
N ARG A 169 9.38 1.15 -6.04
CA ARG A 169 8.40 0.07 -5.97
C ARG A 169 7.42 0.24 -4.80
N GLY A 170 7.92 0.54 -3.60
CA GLY A 170 7.10 0.76 -2.41
C GLY A 170 6.17 1.96 -2.58
N ARG A 171 6.66 3.05 -3.17
CA ARG A 171 5.82 4.22 -3.50
C ARG A 171 4.74 3.85 -4.53
N ALA A 172 5.06 3.02 -5.52
CA ALA A 172 4.09 2.57 -6.51
C ALA A 172 2.97 1.72 -5.90
N PHE A 173 3.30 0.76 -5.02
CA PHE A 173 2.28 -0.02 -4.31
C PHE A 173 1.41 0.84 -3.40
N LEU A 174 2.00 1.81 -2.70
CA LEU A 174 1.24 2.77 -1.90
C LEU A 174 0.29 3.58 -2.78
N ALA A 175 0.75 4.06 -3.94
CA ALA A 175 -0.08 4.79 -4.89
C ALA A 175 -1.27 3.96 -5.38
N GLU A 176 -1.04 2.71 -5.77
CA GLU A 176 -2.08 1.78 -6.21
C GLU A 176 -3.15 1.57 -5.12
N GLY A 177 -2.71 1.40 -3.87
CA GLY A 177 -3.60 1.26 -2.73
C GLY A 177 -4.45 2.50 -2.46
N LEU A 178 -3.80 3.66 -2.45
CA LEU A 178 -4.46 4.95 -2.27
C LEU A 178 -5.50 5.18 -3.38
N ALA A 179 -5.11 4.94 -4.63
CA ALA A 179 -5.97 5.01 -5.80
C ALA A 179 -7.21 4.11 -5.72
N GLY A 180 -7.06 2.87 -5.25
CA GLY A 180 -8.19 1.94 -5.08
C GLY A 180 -9.18 2.34 -3.98
N SER A 181 -8.81 3.29 -3.12
CA SER A 181 -9.57 3.66 -1.92
C SER A 181 -10.33 4.99 -2.04
N VAL A 182 -10.24 5.62 -3.21
CA VAL A 182 -10.69 7.01 -3.40
C VAL A 182 -12.22 7.14 -3.27
N ASP A 183 -12.97 6.12 -3.69
CA ASP A 183 -14.43 6.10 -3.75
C ASP A 183 -15.07 5.90 -2.38
N GLU A 184 -14.37 5.22 -1.46
CA GLU A 184 -15.00 4.61 -0.29
C GLU A 184 -15.35 5.62 0.82
N LEU A 185 -14.78 6.83 0.81
CA LEU A 185 -14.82 7.74 1.96
C LEU A 185 -15.01 9.22 1.64
N GLY A 186 -15.15 9.60 0.36
CA GLY A 186 -15.16 11.02 -0.02
C GLY A 186 -13.82 11.74 0.26
N SER A 187 -12.75 10.98 0.50
CA SER A 187 -11.39 11.48 0.78
C SER A 187 -10.65 11.97 -0.47
N TRP A 188 -11.36 12.28 -1.55
CA TRP A 188 -10.79 12.65 -2.86
C TRP A 188 -9.68 13.70 -2.75
N SER A 189 -9.97 14.82 -2.07
CA SER A 189 -9.02 15.94 -1.93
C SER A 189 -7.74 15.52 -1.19
N ASN A 190 -7.85 14.67 -0.17
CA ASN A 190 -6.70 14.21 0.60
C ASN A 190 -5.87 13.17 -0.19
N THR A 191 -6.54 12.19 -0.79
CA THR A 191 -5.89 11.12 -1.56
C THR A 191 -5.23 11.65 -2.83
N SER A 192 -5.84 12.62 -3.53
CA SER A 192 -5.25 13.27 -4.70
C SER A 192 -3.98 14.06 -4.33
N ALA A 193 -3.98 14.78 -3.21
CA ALA A 193 -2.79 15.46 -2.69
C ALA A 193 -1.66 14.47 -2.36
N MET A 194 -1.99 13.32 -1.76
CA MET A 194 -1.02 12.25 -1.53
C MET A 194 -0.46 11.71 -2.85
N LEU A 195 -1.32 11.30 -3.78
CA LEU A 195 -0.89 10.75 -5.07
C LEU A 195 0.01 11.72 -5.83
N ALA A 196 -0.36 13.00 -5.91
CA ALA A 196 0.45 14.02 -6.58
C ALA A 196 1.83 14.22 -5.93
N GLY A 197 1.96 14.00 -4.62
CA GLY A 197 3.19 14.16 -3.86
C GLY A 197 4.12 12.94 -3.85
N LEU A 198 3.67 11.76 -4.31
CA LEU A 198 4.47 10.52 -4.25
C LEU A 198 5.69 10.50 -5.19
N ASN A 199 5.69 11.37 -6.22
CA ASN A 199 6.80 11.51 -7.17
C ASN A 199 7.30 10.15 -7.68
N LEU A 200 6.39 9.31 -8.20
CA LEU A 200 6.79 8.02 -8.75
C LEU A 200 7.61 8.26 -10.00
N LYS A 201 8.76 7.59 -10.08
CA LYS A 201 9.56 7.56 -11.29
C LYS A 201 9.02 6.42 -12.16
N PRO A 202 8.71 6.67 -13.43
CA PRO A 202 8.48 5.59 -14.37
C PRO A 202 9.82 4.87 -14.59
N ASP A 203 9.97 3.67 -14.03
CA ASP A 203 10.91 2.67 -14.58
C ASP A 203 10.16 1.89 -15.66
N GLY A 204 10.87 1.41 -16.69
CA GLY A 204 10.28 0.81 -17.89
C GLY A 204 9.06 -0.09 -17.62
N GLU A 205 8.05 -0.01 -18.49
CA GLU A 205 6.76 -0.71 -18.38
C GLU A 205 5.87 -0.38 -17.15
N ALA A 206 6.38 0.23 -16.08
CA ALA A 206 5.56 0.69 -14.96
C ALA A 206 4.74 1.93 -15.35
N VAL A 207 3.50 1.97 -14.87
CA VAL A 207 2.56 3.08 -15.06
C VAL A 207 2.97 4.25 -14.15
N SER A 208 3.05 5.47 -14.69
CA SER A 208 3.42 6.68 -13.93
C SER A 208 2.38 7.04 -12.85
N THR A 209 2.77 7.83 -11.83
CA THR A 209 1.82 8.34 -10.82
C THR A 209 0.71 9.12 -11.45
N GLU A 210 1.08 9.93 -12.43
CA GLU A 210 0.22 10.84 -13.16
C GLU A 210 -0.83 10.04 -13.93
N TRP A 211 -0.43 8.98 -14.62
CA TRP A 211 -1.38 8.10 -15.28
C TRP A 211 -2.32 7.43 -14.27
N VAL A 212 -1.79 6.88 -13.17
CA VAL A 212 -2.62 6.24 -12.12
C VAL A 212 -3.59 7.26 -11.54
N LEU A 213 -3.11 8.44 -11.17
CA LEU A 213 -3.93 9.52 -10.66
C LEU A 213 -5.05 9.82 -11.65
N ALA A 214 -4.72 10.13 -12.91
CA ALA A 214 -5.71 10.48 -13.92
C ALA A 214 -6.74 9.37 -14.17
N VAL A 215 -6.33 8.09 -14.23
CA VAL A 215 -7.28 6.97 -14.32
C VAL A 215 -8.31 7.02 -13.19
N ASN A 216 -7.87 7.25 -11.97
CA ASN A 216 -8.76 7.29 -10.82
C ASN A 216 -9.57 8.60 -10.78
N MET A 217 -8.97 9.75 -11.11
CA MET A 217 -9.71 11.02 -11.25
C MET A 217 -10.87 10.86 -12.24
N THR A 218 -10.62 10.23 -13.38
CA THR A 218 -11.58 10.12 -14.48
C THR A 218 -12.79 9.28 -14.10
N ARG A 219 -12.56 8.17 -13.40
CA ARG A 219 -13.64 7.26 -12.97
C ARG A 219 -14.60 7.91 -11.98
N LEU A 220 -14.12 8.90 -11.22
CA LEU A 220 -14.83 9.41 -10.04
C LEU A 220 -15.35 10.83 -10.23
N ALA A 221 -14.51 11.69 -10.78
CA ALA A 221 -14.79 13.10 -10.98
C ALA A 221 -14.17 13.54 -12.33
N PRO A 222 -14.75 13.13 -13.47
CA PRO A 222 -14.17 13.41 -14.79
C PRO A 222 -13.98 14.91 -15.06
N ALA A 223 -14.87 15.77 -14.58
CA ALA A 223 -14.73 17.22 -14.70
C ALA A 223 -13.54 17.77 -13.90
N GLU A 224 -13.25 17.21 -12.73
CA GLU A 224 -12.09 17.59 -11.94
C GLU A 224 -10.80 17.06 -12.56
N ALA A 225 -10.83 15.85 -13.14
CA ALA A 225 -9.73 15.28 -13.92
C ALA A 225 -9.35 16.21 -15.07
N GLU A 226 -10.34 16.66 -15.84
CA GLU A 226 -10.15 17.59 -16.96
C GLU A 226 -9.56 18.93 -16.49
N ALA A 227 -10.10 19.51 -15.41
CA ALA A 227 -9.60 20.76 -14.85
C ALA A 227 -8.15 20.62 -14.35
N TYR A 228 -7.83 19.50 -13.69
CA TYR A 228 -6.48 19.22 -13.20
C TYR A 228 -5.48 19.02 -14.34
N ILE A 229 -5.85 18.25 -15.37
CA ILE A 229 -5.05 18.10 -16.59
C ILE A 229 -4.83 19.46 -17.26
N ALA A 230 -5.88 20.27 -17.37
CA ALA A 230 -5.82 21.59 -18.00
C ALA A 230 -4.87 22.55 -17.27
N ALA A 231 -4.82 22.47 -15.94
CA ALA A 231 -3.96 23.30 -15.09
C ALA A 231 -2.49 22.83 -15.05
N GLU A 232 -2.19 21.58 -15.43
CA GLU A 232 -0.81 21.06 -15.46
C GLU A 232 0.00 21.74 -16.58
N SER A 233 1.13 22.31 -16.18
CA SER A 233 2.02 23.14 -17.02
C SER A 233 3.27 22.39 -17.46
N ASP A 234 3.66 21.33 -16.74
CA ASP A 234 4.76 20.46 -17.15
C ASP A 234 4.28 19.54 -18.29
N PRO A 235 4.88 19.61 -19.49
CA PRO A 235 4.41 18.84 -20.65
C PRO A 235 4.52 17.32 -20.47
N ALA A 236 5.51 16.83 -19.71
CA ALA A 236 5.70 15.40 -19.48
C ALA A 236 4.66 14.87 -18.48
N ARG A 237 4.44 15.60 -17.38
CA ARG A 237 3.39 15.24 -16.39
C ARG A 237 2.00 15.32 -17.03
N ARG A 238 1.73 16.38 -17.80
CA ARG A 238 0.48 16.55 -18.53
C ARG A 238 0.23 15.39 -19.51
N ALA A 239 1.26 14.94 -20.22
CA ALA A 239 1.13 13.80 -21.15
C ALA A 239 0.74 12.50 -20.43
N GLU A 240 1.33 12.22 -19.28
CA GLU A 240 1.00 11.05 -18.48
C GLU A 240 -0.43 11.12 -17.91
N LEU A 241 -0.84 12.28 -17.39
CA LEU A 241 -2.23 12.51 -16.94
C LEU A 241 -3.23 12.35 -18.09
N LEU A 242 -2.95 12.96 -19.25
CA LEU A 242 -3.74 12.81 -20.47
C LEU A 242 -3.86 11.35 -20.86
N GLY A 243 -2.78 10.59 -20.80
CA GLY A 243 -2.78 9.17 -21.13
C GLY A 243 -3.62 8.31 -20.19
N GLY A 244 -3.72 8.67 -18.91
CA GLY A 244 -4.60 7.99 -17.96
C GLY A 244 -6.07 8.31 -18.19
N TYR A 245 -6.38 9.60 -18.41
CA TYR A 245 -7.73 10.05 -18.75
C TYR A 245 -8.21 9.46 -20.09
N ALA A 246 -7.35 9.50 -21.11
CA ALA A 246 -7.57 8.89 -22.40
C ALA A 246 -7.94 7.41 -22.24
N TRP A 247 -7.18 6.66 -21.44
CA TRP A 247 -7.42 5.23 -21.23
C TRP A 247 -8.83 4.93 -20.74
N ILE A 248 -9.32 5.69 -19.74
CA ILE A 248 -10.66 5.48 -19.20
C ILE A 248 -11.75 5.93 -20.17
N ALA A 249 -11.59 7.09 -20.82
CA ALA A 249 -12.51 7.53 -21.85
C ALA A 249 -12.59 6.53 -23.03
N GLY A 250 -11.45 5.90 -23.35
CA GLY A 250 -11.29 4.92 -24.42
C GLY A 250 -11.93 3.56 -24.19
N VAL A 251 -12.29 3.22 -22.94
CA VAL A 251 -12.95 1.94 -22.63
C VAL A 251 -14.30 1.84 -23.31
N ASP A 252 -15.11 2.90 -23.21
CA ASP A 252 -16.45 2.96 -23.80
C ASP A 252 -16.46 3.64 -25.18
N ASP A 253 -15.53 4.58 -25.41
CA ASP A 253 -15.39 5.30 -26.67
C ASP A 253 -13.91 5.29 -27.14
N PRO A 254 -13.47 4.23 -27.86
CA PRO A 254 -12.10 4.08 -28.29
C PRO A 254 -11.56 5.26 -29.12
N VAL A 255 -12.42 5.90 -29.91
CA VAL A 255 -12.05 7.06 -30.74
C VAL A 255 -11.80 8.27 -29.86
N ARG A 256 -12.65 8.52 -28.86
CA ARG A 256 -12.44 9.57 -27.86
C ARG A 256 -11.10 9.40 -27.15
N GLY A 257 -10.76 8.18 -26.74
CA GLY A 257 -9.45 7.88 -26.12
C GLY A 257 -8.28 8.26 -27.02
N ILE A 258 -8.33 7.89 -28.31
CA ILE A 258 -7.29 8.22 -29.28
C ILE A 258 -7.22 9.74 -29.55
N LEU A 259 -8.35 10.44 -29.62
CA LEU A 259 -8.38 11.90 -29.78
C LEU A 259 -7.75 12.63 -28.58
N LEU A 260 -7.84 12.06 -27.39
CA LEU A 260 -7.17 12.58 -26.19
C LEU A 260 -5.67 12.36 -26.26
N ASP A 261 -5.23 11.16 -26.66
CA ASP A 261 -3.80 10.86 -26.87
C ASP A 261 -3.18 11.79 -27.93
N ALA A 262 -3.95 12.22 -28.93
CA ALA A 262 -3.47 13.13 -29.97
C ALA A 262 -3.01 14.50 -29.43
N GLN A 263 -3.51 14.91 -28.25
CA GLN A 263 -3.14 16.15 -27.56
C GLN A 263 -1.75 16.08 -26.89
N ILE A 264 -1.15 14.89 -26.79
CA ILE A 264 0.20 14.73 -26.26
C ILE A 264 1.21 15.34 -27.23
N GLU A 265 1.96 16.35 -26.76
CA GLU A 265 2.92 17.10 -27.58
C GLU A 265 4.12 16.25 -28.01
N SER A 266 4.63 15.43 -27.08
CA SER A 266 5.76 14.55 -27.33
C SER A 266 5.38 13.44 -28.31
N GLY A 267 5.91 13.50 -29.54
CA GLY A 267 5.61 12.52 -30.58
C GLY A 267 5.92 11.08 -30.16
N LYS A 268 7.01 10.86 -29.42
CA LYS A 268 7.40 9.53 -28.92
C LYS A 268 6.41 9.00 -27.87
N MET A 269 5.99 9.84 -26.92
CA MET A 269 5.00 9.44 -25.90
C MET A 269 3.66 9.16 -26.59
N ARG A 270 3.18 10.10 -27.40
CA ARG A 270 1.94 9.99 -28.17
C ARG A 270 1.85 8.69 -28.97
N GLU A 271 2.92 8.32 -29.68
CA GLU A 271 2.98 7.06 -30.42
C GLU A 271 2.87 5.83 -29.50
N GLY A 272 3.51 5.87 -28.33
CA GLY A 272 3.37 4.84 -27.30
C GLY A 272 1.93 4.66 -26.82
N HIS A 273 1.24 5.77 -26.55
CA HIS A 273 -0.16 5.79 -26.12
C HIS A 273 -1.12 5.31 -27.21
N PHE A 274 -1.00 5.83 -28.44
CA PHE A 274 -1.75 5.34 -29.60
C PHE A 274 -1.60 3.84 -29.77
N ARG A 275 -0.36 3.33 -29.69
CA ARG A 275 -0.09 1.90 -29.84
C ARG A 275 -0.79 1.08 -28.75
N ARG A 276 -0.77 1.53 -27.51
CA ARG A 276 -1.46 0.85 -26.40
C ARG A 276 -2.97 0.83 -26.63
N HIS A 277 -3.57 1.97 -26.96
CA HIS A 277 -5.02 2.10 -27.16
C HIS A 277 -5.53 1.30 -28.35
N VAL A 278 -4.91 1.46 -29.52
CA VAL A 278 -5.34 0.77 -30.74
C VAL A 278 -5.19 -0.74 -30.58
N ASN A 279 -4.12 -1.22 -29.92
CA ASN A 279 -3.98 -2.64 -29.65
C ASN A 279 -5.03 -3.17 -28.64
N ALA A 280 -5.40 -2.38 -27.64
CA ALA A 280 -6.47 -2.72 -26.72
C ALA A 280 -7.83 -2.79 -27.45
N TRP A 281 -8.12 -1.84 -28.33
CA TRP A 281 -9.34 -1.87 -29.14
C TRP A 281 -9.35 -3.05 -30.12
N LEU A 282 -8.23 -3.35 -30.77
CA LEU A 282 -8.10 -4.50 -31.66
C LEU A 282 -8.30 -5.84 -30.96
N SER A 283 -8.07 -5.93 -29.65
CA SER A 283 -8.30 -7.14 -28.87
C SER A 283 -9.74 -7.29 -28.38
N THR A 284 -10.46 -6.18 -28.17
CA THR A 284 -11.86 -6.18 -27.71
C THR A 284 -12.86 -6.20 -28.86
N ASP A 285 -12.69 -5.32 -29.85
CA ASP A 285 -13.49 -5.26 -31.07
C ASP A 285 -12.60 -5.01 -32.28
N ARG A 286 -12.03 -6.11 -32.77
CA ARG A 286 -11.14 -6.10 -33.94
C ARG A 286 -11.81 -5.54 -35.18
N ALA A 287 -13.11 -5.77 -35.39
CA ALA A 287 -13.79 -5.36 -36.61
C ALA A 287 -13.95 -3.83 -36.65
N ALA A 288 -14.43 -3.23 -35.56
CA ALA A 288 -14.59 -1.78 -35.44
C ALA A 288 -13.23 -1.06 -35.50
N ALA A 289 -12.22 -1.55 -34.78
CA ALA A 289 -10.89 -0.96 -34.78
C ALA A 289 -10.26 -0.94 -36.19
N LEU A 290 -10.44 -2.02 -36.97
CA LEU A 290 -9.94 -2.09 -38.35
C LEU A 290 -10.74 -1.26 -39.32
N ALA A 291 -12.06 -1.11 -39.12
CA ALA A 291 -12.86 -0.18 -39.91
C ALA A 291 -12.39 1.25 -39.68
N TRP A 292 -12.19 1.64 -38.42
CA TRP A 292 -11.67 2.96 -38.05
C TRP A 292 -10.27 3.23 -38.62
N LEU A 293 -9.31 2.29 -38.45
CA LEU A 293 -7.94 2.44 -38.98
C LEU A 293 -7.88 2.66 -40.50
N ARG A 294 -8.88 2.16 -41.24
CA ARG A 294 -9.00 2.33 -42.70
C ARG A 294 -9.75 3.60 -43.09
N GLY A 295 -10.50 4.20 -42.17
CA GLY A 295 -11.33 5.37 -42.41
C GLY A 295 -10.54 6.68 -42.43
N ASP A 296 -11.24 7.74 -42.85
CA ASP A 296 -10.68 9.08 -42.98
C ASP A 296 -10.35 9.70 -41.61
N GLU A 297 -11.09 9.37 -40.56
CA GLU A 297 -10.84 9.87 -39.20
C GLU A 297 -9.47 9.43 -38.68
N ALA A 298 -9.12 8.15 -38.83
CA ALA A 298 -7.78 7.67 -38.51
C ALA A 298 -6.71 8.32 -39.40
N ALA A 299 -7.01 8.65 -40.65
CA ALA A 299 -6.08 9.32 -41.56
C ALA A 299 -5.79 10.78 -41.16
N GLN A 300 -6.68 11.42 -40.41
CA GLN A 300 -6.48 12.77 -39.87
C GLN A 300 -5.59 12.77 -38.61
N ILE A 301 -5.54 11.64 -37.89
CA ILE A 301 -4.85 11.53 -36.59
C ILE A 301 -3.50 10.80 -36.71
N LEU A 302 -3.42 9.78 -37.56
CA LEU A 302 -2.26 8.90 -37.72
C LEU A 302 -1.63 9.06 -39.11
N SER A 303 -0.29 9.11 -39.15
CA SER A 303 0.45 9.12 -40.40
C SER A 303 0.24 7.81 -41.21
N PRO A 304 0.45 7.83 -42.53
CA PRO A 304 0.42 6.61 -43.35
C PRO A 304 1.36 5.52 -42.81
N GLU A 305 2.54 5.89 -42.33
CA GLU A 305 3.53 4.97 -41.76
C GLU A 305 3.04 4.34 -40.45
N GLN A 306 2.42 5.14 -39.58
CA GLN A 306 1.85 4.67 -38.32
C GLN A 306 0.71 3.68 -38.56
N ARG A 307 -0.23 4.02 -39.47
CA ARG A 307 -1.31 3.10 -39.86
C ARG A 307 -0.79 1.82 -40.49
N ALA A 308 0.21 1.92 -41.37
CA ALA A 308 0.87 0.75 -41.94
C ALA A 308 1.52 -0.12 -40.84
N ALA A 309 2.20 0.48 -39.87
CA ALA A 309 2.82 -0.24 -38.75
C ALA A 309 1.78 -1.05 -37.95
N PHE A 310 0.59 -0.49 -37.68
CA PHE A 310 -0.51 -1.20 -37.03
C PHE A 310 -1.01 -2.41 -37.84
N PHE A 311 -1.14 -2.28 -39.16
CA PHE A 311 -1.52 -3.42 -40.01
C PHE A 311 -0.46 -4.51 -40.01
N ARG A 312 0.83 -4.14 -40.08
CA ARG A 312 1.94 -5.08 -40.03
C ARG A 312 2.00 -5.85 -38.71
N SER A 313 1.96 -5.13 -37.59
CA SER A 313 2.05 -5.73 -36.25
C SER A 313 0.90 -6.66 -35.91
N ASN A 314 -0.22 -6.56 -36.64
CA ASN A 314 -1.42 -7.36 -36.42
C ASN A 314 -1.62 -8.47 -37.46
N GLY A 315 -0.64 -8.70 -38.35
CA GLY A 315 -0.71 -9.75 -39.38
C GLY A 315 -1.77 -9.49 -40.44
N LEU A 316 -2.06 -8.22 -40.72
CA LEU A 316 -3.12 -7.77 -41.64
C LEU A 316 -2.57 -7.18 -42.93
N GLU A 317 -1.31 -7.49 -43.26
CA GLU A 317 -0.78 -7.19 -44.58
C GLU A 317 -1.64 -7.89 -45.63
N VAL A 318 -2.18 -7.11 -46.56
CA VAL A 318 -2.80 -7.66 -47.76
C VAL A 318 -1.67 -8.36 -48.51
N VAL A 319 -1.68 -9.69 -48.53
CA VAL A 319 -0.91 -10.47 -49.50
C VAL A 319 -1.41 -9.99 -50.86
N ARG A 320 -0.54 -9.24 -51.56
CA ARG A 320 -0.79 -8.78 -52.92
C ARG A 320 -0.85 -9.95 -53.89
#